data_AF-A0A1A5D9V2-F1
#
_entry.id   AF-A0A1A5D9V2-F1
#
_cell.length_a   1.000
_cell.length_b   1.000
_cell.length_c   1.000
_cell.angle_alpha   90.00
_cell.angle_beta   90.00
_cell.angle_gamma   90.00
#
_symmetry.space_group_name_H-M   'P 1'
#
loop_
_entity.id
_entity.type
_entity.pdbx_description
1 polymer ?
#
loop_
_entity_poly.entity_id
_entity_poly.type
_entity_poly.pdbx_seq_one_letter_code
_entity_poly.pdbx_strand_id
1 'polypeptide(L)' 'MKLNKNGVVALGSLMAAAGSGLAAAAGPDFSAITSGVDWSTVVTGILAVAALAAAVYVAVRGAKMLLGMIKSA' A
#
# COMPACT_ATOMS: atom_id res chain seq x y z
N MET A 1 -1.96 28.70 -6.32
CA MET A 1 -0.85 28.36 -7.24
C MET A 1 -1.29 27.19 -8.12
N LYS A 2 -1.41 27.39 -9.44
CA LYS A 2 -1.74 26.31 -10.39
C LYS A 2 -0.43 25.69 -10.87
N LEU A 3 -0.10 24.48 -10.45
CA LEU A 3 1.09 23.80 -10.97
C LEU A 3 0.87 23.46 -12.46
N ASN A 4 1.77 23.93 -13.32
CA ASN A 4 1.76 23.54 -14.73
C ASN A 4 2.29 22.09 -14.87
N LYS A 5 1.91 21.39 -15.95
CA LYS A 5 2.31 19.99 -16.18
C LYS A 5 3.83 19.78 -16.08
N ASN A 6 4.62 20.77 -16.48
CA ASN A 6 6.08 20.69 -16.45
C ASN A 6 6.64 20.77 -15.03
N GLY A 7 6.00 21.51 -14.12
CA GLY A 7 6.37 21.60 -12.71
C GLY A 7 6.07 20.32 -11.93
N VAL A 8 5.01 19.60 -12.30
CA VAL A 8 4.71 18.27 -11.74
C VAL A 8 5.76 17.24 -12.18
N VAL A 9 6.21 17.31 -13.44
CA VAL A 9 7.29 16.44 -13.95
C VAL A 9 8.63 16.77 -13.27
N ALA A 10 8.94 18.05 -13.09
CA ALA A 10 10.17 18.48 -12.39
C ALA A 10 10.19 18.03 -10.92
N LEU A 11 9.06 18.14 -10.21
CA LEU A 11 8.92 17.63 -8.84
C LEU A 11 8.99 16.10 -8.78
N GLY A 12 8.40 15.41 -9.75
CA GLY A 12 8.50 13.95 -9.91
C GLY A 12 9.94 13.49 -10.12
N SER A 13 10.72 14.21 -10.93
CA SER A 13 12.15 13.93 -11.13
C SER A 13 13.00 14.27 -9.90
N LEU A 14 12.65 15.32 -9.13
CA LEU A 14 13.31 15.63 -7.85
C LEU A 14 13.00 14.57 -6.78
N MET A 15 11.77 14.05 -6.71
CA MET A 15 11.41 12.95 -5.81
C MET A 15 12.10 11.63 -6.21
N ALA A 16 12.27 11.37 -7.50
CA ALA A 16 13.05 10.22 -7.98
C ALA A 16 14.53 10.36 -7.63
N ALA A 17 15.10 11.58 -7.71
CA ALA A 17 16.48 11.85 -7.28
C ALA A 17 16.65 11.80 -5.76
N ALA A 18 15.64 12.20 -4.98
CA ALA A 18 15.66 12.08 -3.51
C ALA A 18 15.73 10.61 -3.03
N GLY A 19 15.30 9.66 -3.85
CA GLY A 19 15.45 8.22 -3.59
C GLY A 19 16.88 7.69 -3.76
N SER A 20 17.78 8.44 -4.39
CA SER A 20 19.17 8.01 -4.64
C SER A 20 20.16 8.37 -3.51
N GLY A 21 19.66 8.99 -2.43
CA GLY A 21 20.47 9.57 -1.36
C GLY A 21 20.58 8.78 -0.06
N LEU A 22 20.07 7.55 0.04
CA LEU A 22 20.42 6.67 1.17
C LEU A 22 21.83 6.10 0.95
N ALA A 23 22.83 6.99 1.04
CA ALA A 23 24.22 6.61 1.18
C ALA A 23 24.35 5.78 2.47
N ALA A 24 24.47 4.47 2.26
CA ALA A 24 24.64 3.48 3.28
C ALA A 24 25.93 3.74 4.07
N ALA A 25 25.79 4.31 5.28
CA ALA A 25 26.64 3.85 6.37
C ALA A 25 26.34 2.35 6.49
N ALA A 26 27.30 1.49 6.19
CA ALA A 26 27.14 0.05 6.28
C ALA A 26 26.86 -0.30 7.75
N GLY A 27 25.57 -0.30 8.11
CA GLY A 27 25.09 -0.89 9.34
C GLY A 27 25.38 -2.40 9.34
N PRO A 28 25.18 -3.08 10.47
CA PRO A 28 25.39 -4.52 10.55
C PRO A 28 24.61 -5.23 9.42
N ASP A 29 25.28 -6.10 8.67
CA ASP A 29 24.65 -6.85 7.59
C ASP A 29 23.78 -7.97 8.18
N PHE A 30 22.46 -7.82 8.03
CA PHE A 30 21.47 -8.80 8.45
C PHE A 30 21.00 -9.71 7.31
N SER A 31 21.64 -9.65 6.12
CA SER A 31 21.30 -10.50 4.97
C SER A 31 21.34 -11.98 5.33
N ALA A 32 22.30 -12.40 6.17
CA ALA A 32 22.42 -13.78 6.61
C ALA A 32 21.19 -14.28 7.39
N ILE A 33 20.51 -13.40 8.13
CA ILE A 33 19.30 -13.74 8.92
C ILE A 33 18.03 -13.54 8.08
N THR A 34 18.03 -12.57 7.17
CA THR A 34 16.84 -12.20 6.36
C THR A 34 16.66 -13.09 5.14
N SER A 35 17.75 -13.60 4.55
CA SER A 35 17.71 -14.48 3.35
C SER A 35 17.32 -15.93 3.64
N GLY A 36 17.48 -16.38 4.89
CA GLY A 36 17.02 -17.71 5.32
C GLY A 36 15.52 -17.79 5.58
N VAL A 37 14.79 -16.67 5.52
CA VAL A 37 13.36 -16.59 5.78
C VAL A 37 12.58 -16.46 4.47
N ASP A 38 11.62 -17.36 4.24
CA ASP A 38 10.67 -17.23 3.12
C ASP A 38 9.58 -16.19 3.45
N TRP A 39 9.74 -15.00 2.87
CA TRP A 39 8.78 -13.90 3.01
C TRP A 39 7.57 -14.03 2.09
N SER A 40 7.63 -14.86 1.05
CA SER A 40 6.52 -15.01 0.09
C SER A 40 5.29 -15.61 0.77
N THR A 41 5.49 -16.69 1.54
CA THR A 41 4.42 -17.34 2.30
C THR A 41 3.81 -16.41 3.36
N VAL A 42 4.64 -15.60 4.01
CA VAL A 42 4.18 -14.64 5.03
C VAL A 42 3.33 -13.52 4.38
N VAL A 43 3.82 -12.92 3.30
CA VAL A 43 3.12 -11.85 2.59
C VAL A 43 1.79 -12.34 2.02
N THR A 44 1.78 -13.52 1.40
CA THR A 44 0.54 -14.12 0.88
C THR A 44 -0.46 -14.44 1.98
N GLY A 45 0.00 -14.92 3.14
CA GLY A 45 -0.86 -15.13 4.32
C GLY A 45 -1.51 -13.84 4.82
N ILE A 46 -0.73 -12.75 4.93
CA ILE A 46 -1.26 -11.44 5.35
C ILE A 46 -2.28 -10.90 4.34
N LEU A 47 -1.98 -11.00 3.03
CA LEU A 47 -2.91 -10.58 1.98
C LEU A 47 -4.21 -11.39 1.99
N ALA A 48 -4.14 -12.70 2.25
CA ALA A 48 -5.33 -13.54 2.36
C ALA A 48 -6.25 -13.09 3.51
N VAL A 49 -5.68 -12.80 4.68
CA VAL A 49 -6.45 -12.28 5.83
C VAL A 49 -7.04 -10.90 5.53
N ALA A 50 -6.24 -10.01 4.92
CA ALA A 50 -6.72 -8.69 4.51
C ALA A 50 -7.86 -8.77 3.49
N ALA A 51 -7.78 -9.70 2.53
CA ALA A 51 -8.82 -9.92 1.54
C ALA A 51 -10.13 -10.42 2.17
N LEU A 52 -10.05 -11.33 3.15
CA LEU A 52 -11.23 -11.77 3.91
C LEU A 52 -11.89 -10.61 4.67
N ALA A 53 -11.09 -9.78 5.35
CA ALA A 53 -11.61 -8.61 6.05
C ALA A 53 -12.28 -7.61 5.09
N ALA A 54 -11.67 -7.38 3.93
CA ALA A 54 -12.23 -6.53 2.88
C ALA A 54 -13.56 -7.07 2.35
N ALA A 55 -13.66 -8.38 2.13
CA ALA A 55 -14.89 -9.02 1.65
C ALA A 55 -16.05 -8.83 2.63
N VAL A 56 -15.82 -9.06 3.93
CA VAL A 56 -16.84 -8.85 4.97
C VAL A 56 -17.28 -7.39 5.00
N TYR A 57 -16.34 -6.46 4.93
CA TYR A 57 -16.64 -5.03 4.92
C TYR A 57 -17.50 -4.62 3.72
N VAL A 58 -17.18 -5.10 2.51
CA VAL A 58 -17.95 -4.84 1.30
C VAL A 58 -19.35 -5.42 1.41
N ALA A 59 -19.49 -6.64 1.93
CA ALA A 59 -20.79 -7.29 2.13
C ALA A 59 -21.69 -6.48 3.09
N VAL A 60 -21.15 -6.07 4.24
CA VAL A 60 -21.90 -5.25 5.22
C VAL A 60 -22.29 -3.90 4.63
N ARG A 61 -21.38 -3.25 3.90
CA ARG A 61 -21.64 -1.94 3.31
C ARG A 61 -22.66 -2.01 2.16
N GLY A 62 -22.61 -3.08 1.36
CA GLY A 62 -23.63 -3.38 0.35
C GLY A 62 -25.01 -3.63 0.97
N ALA A 63 -25.08 -4.44 2.02
CA ALA A 63 -26.34 -4.71 2.72
C ALA A 63 -26.97 -3.43 3.29
N LYS A 64 -26.16 -2.56 3.91
CA LYS A 64 -26.64 -1.27 4.44
C LYS A 64 -27.20 -0.35 3.35
N MET A 65 -26.60 -0.36 2.15
CA MET A 65 -27.10 0.42 1.02
C MET A 65 -28.49 -0.05 0.59
N LEU A 66 -28.68 -1.36 0.45
CA LEU A 66 -29.97 -1.96 0.10
C LEU A 66 -31.04 -1.71 1.16
N LEU A 67 -30.71 -1.90 2.44
CA LEU A 67 -31.64 -1.64 3.54
C LEU A 67 -32.05 -0.16 3.63
N GLY A 68 -31.14 0.77 3.31
CA GLY A 68 -31.43 2.19 3.24
C GLY A 68 -32.45 2.55 2.16
N MET A 69 -32.40 1.86 1.01
CA MET A 69 -33.36 2.06 -0.09
C MET A 69 -34.76 1.59 0.31
N ILE A 70 -34.87 0.43 0.96
CA ILE A 70 -36.16 -0.12 1.39
C ILE A 70 -36.77 0.72 2.51
N LYS A 71 -35.95 1.25 3.43
CA LYS A 71 -36.42 2.12 4.52
C LYS A 71 -36.93 3.48 4.03
N SER A 72 -36.53 3.93 2.84
CA SER A 72 -36.90 5.23 2.28
C SER A 72 -38.18 5.18 1.42
N ALA A 73 -38.67 3.99 1.08
CA ALA A 73 -39.93 3.78 0.37
C ALA A 73 -41.08 3.55 1.37
#